data_AF-A0A1F8QLE6-F1
#
_entry.id   AF-A0A1F8QLE6-F1
#
_cell.length_a   1.000
_cell.length_b   1.000
_cell.length_c   1.000
_cell.angle_alpha   90.00
_cell.angle_beta   90.00
_cell.angle_gamma   90.00
#
_symmetry.space_group_name_H-M   'P 1'
#
loop_
_entity.id
_entity.type
_entity.pdbx_description
1 polymer ?
#
loop_
_entity_poly.entity_id
_entity_poly.type
_entity_poly.pdbx_seq_one_letter_code
_entity_poly.pdbx_strand_id
1 'polypeptide(L)'
;MTKMLKKRFRITPWQILVHVVVWGLVAWLAWDAWTGNLTVNPIQAATQRTGKYALVLLVLSLACTPLNTLFGLRQALTVRRLLGLYAFMFAALHFAIFIWIDYGFDWELIRLDLIDKRYILVGATALTILTLLAATSFQWWMKRLGKRWKALHRLVYLAAPLVVLHYSWARKGDIFRLQGDILQPLAFGVVVALLLLTRLPALRRGAVRLRGHLQRRLAPVAASR
;
A
#
# COMPACT_ATOMS: atom_id res chain seq x y z
N MET A 1 29.18 7.13 32.05
CA MET A 1 27.70 7.02 32.12
C MET A 1 27.03 8.07 31.22
N THR A 2 27.42 8.17 29.93
CA THR A 2 27.12 9.34 29.05
C THR A 2 27.06 8.95 27.56
N LYS A 3 26.62 7.73 27.24
CA LYS A 3 26.34 7.29 25.85
C LYS A 3 24.94 6.73 25.62
N MET A 4 24.08 6.73 26.65
CA MET A 4 22.77 6.05 26.60
C MET A 4 21.55 6.95 26.35
N LEU A 5 21.73 8.26 26.11
CA LEU A 5 20.62 9.20 25.96
C LEU A 5 20.71 10.04 24.69
N LYS A 6 20.81 9.40 23.53
CA LYS A 6 20.51 10.09 22.25
C LYS A 6 20.10 9.11 21.15
N LYS A 7 19.06 8.33 21.39
CA LYS A 7 18.29 7.75 20.27
C LYS A 7 17.36 8.84 19.72
N ARG A 8 17.95 9.86 19.09
CA ARG A 8 17.19 10.91 18.39
C ARG A 8 16.24 10.19 17.42
N PHE A 9 14.94 10.47 17.51
CA PHE A 9 13.98 10.18 16.44
C PHE A 9 14.45 10.91 15.18
N ARG A 10 15.31 10.26 14.38
CA ARG A 10 15.78 10.82 13.12
C ARG A 10 14.69 10.62 12.08
N ILE A 11 13.70 11.51 12.08
CA ILE A 11 12.72 11.61 11.00
C ILE A 11 13.46 12.15 9.77
N THR A 12 13.36 11.45 8.64
CA THR A 12 13.97 11.92 7.39
C THR A 12 13.07 12.95 6.71
N PRO A 13 13.61 13.90 5.92
CA PRO A 13 12.78 14.83 5.16
C PRO A 13 11.73 14.14 4.28
N TRP A 14 12.07 12.96 3.74
CA TRP A 14 11.15 12.12 2.96
C TRP A 14 9.97 11.59 3.77
N GLN A 15 10.16 11.28 5.05
CA GLN A 15 9.06 10.89 5.93
C GLN A 15 8.14 12.08 6.20
N ILE A 16 8.69 13.28 6.42
CA ILE A 16 7.92 14.51 6.57
C ILE A 16 7.09 14.77 5.32
N LEU A 17 7.68 14.64 4.13
CA LEU A 17 6.96 14.78 2.86
C LEU A 17 5.77 13.82 2.77
N VAL A 18 5.97 12.54 3.10
CA VAL A 18 4.88 11.56 3.10
C VAL A 18 3.79 11.94 4.09
N HIS A 19 4.14 12.41 5.30
CA HIS A 19 3.15 12.90 6.26
C HIS A 19 2.35 14.07 5.71
N VAL A 20 3.02 15.09 5.16
CA VAL A 20 2.37 16.29 4.58
C VAL A 20 1.42 15.90 3.45
N VAL A 21 1.87 15.06 2.53
CA VAL A 21 1.03 14.59 1.41
C VAL A 21 -0.18 13.83 1.92
N VAL A 22 0.00 12.86 2.81
CA VAL A 22 -1.12 12.03 3.29
C VAL A 22 -2.12 12.84 4.11
N TRP A 23 -1.65 13.68 5.02
CA TRP A 23 -2.55 14.56 5.78
C TRP A 23 -3.23 15.60 4.89
N GLY A 24 -2.56 16.07 3.82
CA GLY A 24 -3.17 16.88 2.78
C GLY A 24 -4.32 16.16 2.06
N LEU A 25 -4.18 14.86 1.75
CA LEU A 25 -5.27 14.06 1.18
C LEU A 25 -6.47 13.95 2.14
N VAL A 26 -6.20 13.79 3.44
CA VAL A 26 -7.26 13.74 4.47
C VAL A 26 -7.97 15.10 4.55
N ALA A 27 -7.21 16.20 4.62
CA ALA A 27 -7.76 17.55 4.68
C ALA A 27 -8.59 17.88 3.44
N TRP A 28 -8.12 17.48 2.25
CA TRP A 28 -8.84 17.68 1.01
C TRP A 28 -10.15 16.87 0.97
N LEU A 29 -10.13 15.60 1.38
CA LEU A 29 -11.36 14.81 1.48
C LEU A 29 -12.37 15.44 2.46
N ALA A 30 -11.89 15.93 3.60
CA ALA A 30 -12.74 16.60 4.59
C ALA A 30 -13.31 17.92 4.06
N TRP A 31 -12.51 18.69 3.32
CA TRP A 31 -12.96 19.91 2.65
C TRP A 31 -14.05 19.64 1.62
N ASP A 32 -13.86 18.62 0.76
CA ASP A 32 -14.86 18.26 -0.24
C ASP A 32 -16.16 17.74 0.40
N ALA A 33 -16.05 17.02 1.53
CA ALA A 33 -17.21 16.58 2.29
C ALA A 33 -17.95 17.77 2.94
N TRP A 34 -17.23 18.74 3.51
CA TRP A 34 -17.80 19.92 4.14
C TRP A 34 -18.48 20.87 3.14
N THR A 35 -17.86 21.05 1.97
CA THR A 35 -18.35 21.97 0.92
C THR A 35 -19.40 21.35 0.00
N GLY A 36 -19.77 20.09 0.23
CA GLY A 36 -20.71 19.38 -0.65
C GLY A 36 -20.18 19.11 -2.06
N ASN A 37 -18.85 19.21 -2.26
CA ASN A 37 -18.18 18.98 -3.55
C ASN A 37 -17.93 17.49 -3.86
N LEU A 38 -18.49 16.58 -3.06
CA LEU A 38 -18.55 15.16 -3.41
C LEU A 38 -19.63 14.92 -4.48
N THR A 39 -19.60 13.75 -5.12
CA THR A 39 -20.60 13.40 -6.14
C THR A 39 -22.00 13.26 -5.54
N VAL A 40 -23.02 13.08 -6.39
CA VAL A 40 -24.44 12.87 -6.01
C VAL A 40 -24.61 11.86 -4.87
N ASN A 41 -23.80 10.80 -4.82
CA ASN A 41 -23.68 9.94 -3.66
C ASN A 41 -22.36 10.24 -2.90
N PRO A 42 -22.39 11.06 -1.84
CA PRO A 42 -21.18 11.50 -1.15
C PRO A 42 -20.51 10.37 -0.36
N ILE A 43 -21.30 9.48 0.26
CA ILE A 43 -20.78 8.34 1.02
C ILE A 43 -20.01 7.40 0.09
N GLN A 44 -20.63 7.03 -1.04
CA GLN A 44 -19.97 6.20 -2.05
C GLN A 44 -18.69 6.85 -2.59
N ALA A 45 -18.70 8.16 -2.85
CA ALA A 45 -17.50 8.88 -3.28
C ALA A 45 -16.38 8.83 -2.23
N ALA A 46 -16.70 9.07 -0.96
CA ALA A 46 -15.74 9.01 0.13
C ALA A 46 -15.16 7.59 0.28
N THR A 47 -16.02 6.56 0.25
CA THR A 47 -15.61 5.15 0.28
C THR A 47 -14.67 4.81 -0.88
N GLN A 48 -15.02 5.21 -2.11
CA GLN A 48 -14.18 4.94 -3.28
C GLN A 48 -12.84 5.69 -3.25
N ARG A 49 -12.83 6.95 -2.81
CA ARG A 49 -11.60 7.76 -2.72
C ARG A 49 -10.64 7.21 -1.68
N THR A 50 -11.13 6.91 -0.46
CA THR A 50 -10.32 6.33 0.62
C THR A 50 -9.78 4.95 0.23
N GLY A 51 -10.59 4.11 -0.41
CA GLY A 51 -10.13 2.82 -0.95
C GLY A 51 -9.02 2.97 -2.00
N LYS A 52 -9.15 3.96 -2.90
CA LYS A 52 -8.11 4.26 -3.90
C LYS A 52 -6.81 4.76 -3.25
N TYR A 53 -6.89 5.63 -2.25
CA TYR A 53 -5.70 6.08 -1.51
C TYR A 53 -5.00 4.93 -0.80
N ALA A 54 -5.75 4.02 -0.18
CA ALA A 54 -5.20 2.81 0.43
C ALA A 54 -4.43 1.95 -0.59
N LEU A 55 -5.03 1.69 -1.76
CA LEU A 55 -4.39 0.93 -2.85
C LEU A 55 -3.11 1.61 -3.36
N VAL A 56 -3.16 2.92 -3.64
CA VAL A 56 -1.99 3.68 -4.11
C VAL A 56 -0.85 3.61 -3.11
N LEU A 57 -1.12 3.85 -1.82
CA LEU A 57 -0.10 3.81 -0.78
C LEU A 57 0.48 2.41 -0.56
N LEU A 58 -0.34 1.37 -0.70
CA LEU A 58 0.13 -0.02 -0.66
C LEU A 58 1.09 -0.31 -1.83
N VAL A 59 0.72 0.12 -3.04
CA VAL A 59 1.56 -0.02 -4.24
C VAL A 59 2.88 0.75 -4.08
N LEU A 60 2.84 1.99 -3.59
CA LEU A 60 4.03 2.79 -3.32
C LEU A 60 4.95 2.12 -2.28
N SER A 61 4.39 1.54 -1.22
CA SER A 61 5.14 0.76 -0.24
C SER A 61 5.85 -0.45 -0.87
N LEU A 62 5.16 -1.17 -1.76
CA LEU A 62 5.76 -2.27 -2.51
C LEU A 62 6.83 -1.78 -3.50
N ALA A 63 6.69 -0.59 -4.07
CA ALA A 63 7.64 0.01 -5.00
C ALA A 63 8.98 0.44 -4.34
N CYS A 64 9.02 0.65 -3.02
CA CYS A 64 10.26 1.08 -2.34
C CYS A 64 11.45 0.11 -2.52
N THR A 65 11.19 -1.19 -2.52
CA THR A 65 12.27 -2.21 -2.64
C THR A 65 12.82 -2.33 -4.07
N PRO A 66 12.01 -2.42 -5.14
CA PRO A 66 12.54 -2.43 -6.50
C PRO A 66 13.21 -1.11 -6.84
N LEU A 67 12.69 0.04 -6.37
CA LEU A 67 13.35 1.34 -6.54
C LEU A 67 14.78 1.34 -5.97
N ASN A 68 14.96 0.82 -4.75
CA ASN A 68 16.30 0.69 -4.18
C ASN A 68 17.16 -0.35 -4.92
N THR A 69 16.57 -1.43 -5.43
CA THR A 69 17.32 -2.49 -6.12
C THR A 69 17.83 -2.03 -7.49
N LEU A 70 16.95 -1.41 -8.29
CA LEU A 70 17.23 -0.96 -9.65
C LEU A 70 18.03 0.35 -9.67
N PHE A 71 17.64 1.32 -8.84
CA PHE A 71 18.21 2.68 -8.88
C PHE A 71 19.11 3.01 -7.69
N GLY A 72 19.13 2.18 -6.63
CA GLY A 72 19.95 2.44 -5.45
C GLY A 72 19.40 3.48 -4.48
N LEU A 73 18.13 3.86 -4.63
CA LEU A 73 17.44 4.85 -3.81
C LEU A 73 17.18 4.33 -2.38
N ARG A 74 18.20 4.39 -1.51
CA ARG A 74 18.09 3.99 -0.10
C ARG A 74 17.01 4.79 0.65
N GLN A 75 16.77 6.03 0.21
CA GLN A 75 15.73 6.92 0.76
C GLN A 75 14.35 6.28 0.67
N ALA A 76 14.04 5.55 -0.41
CA ALA A 76 12.75 4.86 -0.58
C ALA A 76 12.51 3.82 0.53
N LEU A 77 13.56 3.16 1.02
CA LEU A 77 13.42 2.18 2.11
C LEU A 77 13.05 2.83 3.45
N THR A 78 13.39 4.11 3.66
CA THR A 78 13.10 4.83 4.91
C THR A 78 11.61 5.15 5.07
N VAL A 79 10.89 5.31 3.96
CA VAL A 79 9.45 5.63 3.94
C VAL A 79 8.56 4.40 3.77
N ARG A 80 9.13 3.24 3.40
CA ARG A 80 8.36 2.00 3.13
C ARG A 80 7.37 1.63 4.25
N ARG A 81 7.84 1.62 5.51
CA ARG A 81 6.98 1.28 6.65
C ARG A 81 5.87 2.32 6.83
N LEU A 82 6.20 3.60 6.65
CA LEU A 82 5.26 4.69 6.80
C LEU A 82 4.14 4.62 5.74
N LEU A 83 4.50 4.38 4.48
CA LEU A 83 3.55 4.17 3.38
C LEU A 83 2.61 2.99 3.66
N GLY A 84 3.14 1.87 4.16
CA GLY A 84 2.31 0.71 4.53
C GLY A 84 1.34 0.99 5.67
N LEU A 85 1.75 1.76 6.68
CA LEU A 85 0.87 2.18 7.78
C LEU A 85 -0.23 3.13 7.30
N TYR A 86 0.08 4.06 6.41
CA TYR A 86 -0.92 4.94 5.82
C TYR A 86 -1.87 4.22 4.87
N ALA A 87 -1.39 3.21 4.14
CA ALA A 87 -2.26 2.32 3.37
C ALA A 87 -3.29 1.62 4.29
N PHE A 88 -2.83 1.12 5.43
CA PHE A 88 -3.73 0.54 6.44
C PHE A 88 -4.69 1.58 7.04
N MET A 89 -4.22 2.79 7.36
CA MET A 89 -5.06 3.87 7.89
C MET A 89 -6.21 4.19 6.94
N PHE A 90 -5.95 4.35 5.63
CA PHE A 90 -7.00 4.58 4.65
C PHE A 90 -7.87 3.35 4.41
N ALA A 91 -7.34 2.12 4.51
CA ALA A 91 -8.14 0.91 4.44
C ALA A 91 -9.10 0.79 5.64
N ALA A 92 -8.65 1.15 6.84
CA ALA A 92 -9.47 1.20 8.04
C ALA A 92 -10.53 2.31 7.94
N LEU A 93 -10.17 3.48 7.41
CA LEU A 93 -11.13 4.56 7.15
C LEU A 93 -12.17 4.16 6.09
N HIS A 94 -11.75 3.53 4.99
CA HIS A 94 -12.62 2.98 3.97
C HIS A 94 -13.62 1.98 4.56
N PHE A 95 -13.15 1.06 5.40
CA PHE A 95 -14.01 0.11 6.10
C PHE A 95 -14.91 0.79 7.13
N ALA A 96 -14.44 1.81 7.84
CA ALA A 96 -15.24 2.57 8.79
C ALA A 96 -16.39 3.30 8.09
N ILE A 97 -16.16 3.91 6.93
CA ILE A 97 -17.22 4.54 6.13
C ILE A 97 -18.25 3.48 5.73
N PHE A 98 -17.81 2.31 5.25
CA PHE A 98 -18.70 1.20 4.93
C PHE A 98 -19.54 0.73 6.13
N ILE A 99 -18.91 0.33 7.24
CA ILE A 99 -19.64 -0.31 8.34
C ILE A 99 -20.50 0.68 9.15
N TRP A 100 -20.00 1.90 9.33
CA TRP A 100 -20.63 2.89 10.20
C TRP A 100 -21.49 3.88 9.43
N ILE A 101 -20.95 4.51 8.38
CA ILE A 101 -21.64 5.61 7.70
C ILE A 101 -22.64 5.10 6.66
N ASP A 102 -22.27 4.05 5.91
CA ASP A 102 -23.11 3.50 4.83
C ASP A 102 -24.17 2.53 5.39
N TYR A 103 -23.78 1.63 6.30
CA TYR A 103 -24.69 0.61 6.87
C TYR A 103 -25.19 0.91 8.28
N GLY A 104 -24.70 1.94 8.98
CA GLY A 104 -25.19 2.28 10.32
C GLY A 104 -25.01 1.20 11.38
N PHE A 105 -24.05 0.27 11.19
CA PHE A 105 -23.91 -0.97 11.96
C PHE A 105 -25.11 -1.94 11.89
N ASP A 106 -25.91 -1.89 10.84
CA ASP A 106 -26.95 -2.90 10.56
C ASP A 106 -26.30 -4.24 10.17
N TRP A 107 -26.15 -5.12 11.16
CA TRP A 107 -25.50 -6.42 10.99
C TRP A 107 -26.28 -7.39 10.10
N GLU A 108 -27.60 -7.23 10.00
CA GLU A 108 -28.43 -8.08 9.14
C GLU A 108 -28.19 -7.71 7.68
N LEU A 109 -28.27 -6.42 7.35
CA LEU A 109 -28.01 -5.91 6.01
C LEU A 109 -26.58 -6.21 5.57
N ILE A 110 -25.59 -6.00 6.45
CA ILE A 110 -24.18 -6.33 6.19
C ILE A 110 -24.04 -7.82 5.87
N ARG A 111 -24.69 -8.71 6.62
CA ARG A 111 -24.56 -10.16 6.43
C ARG A 111 -25.15 -10.61 5.10
N LEU A 112 -26.31 -10.08 4.71
CA LEU A 112 -26.93 -10.37 3.42
C LEU A 112 -26.01 -9.94 2.28
N ASP A 113 -25.50 -8.70 2.34
CA ASP A 113 -24.61 -8.18 1.32
C ASP A 113 -23.25 -8.88 1.28
N LEU A 114 -22.77 -9.39 2.41
CA LEU A 114 -21.52 -10.17 2.46
C LEU A 114 -21.62 -11.46 1.63
N ILE A 115 -22.82 -12.06 1.57
CA ILE A 115 -23.12 -13.28 0.80
C ILE A 115 -23.29 -12.93 -0.68
N ASP A 116 -24.05 -11.87 -0.98
CA ASP A 116 -24.38 -11.50 -2.36
C ASP A 116 -23.21 -10.84 -3.09
N LYS A 117 -22.39 -10.05 -2.38
CA LYS A 117 -21.31 -9.24 -2.95
C LYS A 117 -19.95 -9.84 -2.59
N ARG A 118 -19.51 -10.80 -3.41
CA ARG A 118 -18.21 -11.50 -3.27
C ARG A 118 -17.00 -10.57 -3.07
N TYR A 119 -17.04 -9.36 -3.63
CA TYR A 119 -15.95 -8.39 -3.45
C TYR A 119 -15.79 -7.93 -2.00
N ILE A 120 -16.85 -7.90 -1.20
CA ILE A 120 -16.78 -7.51 0.22
C ILE A 120 -15.96 -8.56 1.00
N LEU A 121 -16.16 -9.85 0.73
CA LEU A 121 -15.37 -10.93 1.33
C LEU A 121 -13.87 -10.83 0.99
N VAL A 122 -13.55 -10.54 -0.27
CA VAL A 122 -12.16 -10.32 -0.70
C VAL A 122 -11.54 -9.11 0.01
N GLY A 123 -12.30 -8.01 0.12
CA GLY A 123 -11.90 -6.80 0.83
C GLY A 123 -11.65 -7.06 2.32
N ALA A 124 -12.56 -7.77 3.00
CA ALA A 124 -12.43 -8.14 4.41
C ALA A 124 -11.22 -9.04 4.68
N THR A 125 -10.93 -9.98 3.76
CA THR A 125 -9.74 -10.83 3.83
C THR A 125 -8.47 -10.01 3.71
N ALA A 126 -8.42 -9.09 2.73
CA ALA A 126 -7.30 -8.18 2.54
C ALA A 126 -7.10 -7.27 3.77
N LEU A 127 -8.18 -6.69 4.30
CA LEU A 127 -8.17 -5.85 5.49
C LEU A 127 -7.61 -6.63 6.69
N THR A 128 -8.05 -7.86 6.91
CA THR A 128 -7.56 -8.73 7.99
C THR A 128 -6.05 -8.92 7.91
N ILE A 129 -5.52 -9.21 6.72
CA ILE A 129 -4.07 -9.32 6.50
C ILE A 129 -3.39 -7.97 6.83
N LEU A 130 -3.88 -6.86 6.30
CA LEU A 130 -3.29 -5.54 6.54
C LEU A 130 -3.32 -5.15 8.02
N THR A 131 -4.37 -5.48 8.76
CA THR A 131 -4.47 -5.28 10.22
C THR A 131 -3.37 -6.03 10.95
N LEU A 132 -3.15 -7.32 10.65
CA LEU A 132 -2.07 -8.11 11.26
C LEU A 132 -0.68 -7.50 10.97
N LEU A 133 -0.48 -7.02 9.75
CA LEU A 133 0.78 -6.39 9.33
C LEU A 133 1.00 -5.04 10.04
N ALA A 134 -0.04 -4.24 10.17
CA ALA A 134 0.00 -2.95 10.87
C ALA A 134 0.25 -3.14 12.37
N ALA A 135 -0.49 -4.05 13.01
CA ALA A 135 -0.35 -4.38 14.43
C ALA A 135 1.05 -4.89 14.79
N THR A 136 1.69 -5.62 13.87
CA THR A 136 3.06 -6.14 14.06
C THR A 136 4.16 -5.24 13.49
N SER A 137 3.84 -4.00 13.13
CA SER A 137 4.81 -3.06 12.55
C SER A 137 5.75 -2.45 13.59
N PHE A 138 5.42 -2.51 14.88
CA PHE A 138 6.19 -1.89 15.96
C PHE A 138 7.49 -2.63 16.28
N GLN A 139 8.50 -1.90 16.76
CA GLN A 139 9.82 -2.45 17.11
C GLN A 139 9.73 -3.59 18.13
N TRP A 140 8.77 -3.52 19.04
CA TRP A 140 8.54 -4.58 20.02
C TRP A 140 8.14 -5.91 19.37
N TRP A 141 7.16 -5.90 18.45
CA TRP A 141 6.75 -7.09 17.71
C TRP A 141 7.83 -7.64 16.78
N MET A 142 8.61 -6.75 16.15
CA MET A 142 9.76 -7.15 15.33
C MET A 142 10.78 -7.96 16.14
N LYS A 143 11.07 -7.53 17.37
CA LYS A 143 11.97 -8.25 18.28
C LYS A 143 11.35 -9.54 18.79
N ARG A 144 10.08 -9.51 19.20
CA ARG A 144 9.37 -10.67 19.78
C ARG A 144 9.18 -11.82 18.79
N LEU A 145 8.83 -11.52 17.53
CA LEU A 145 8.55 -12.54 16.51
C LEU A 145 9.80 -13.01 15.75
N GLY A 146 10.89 -12.25 15.77
CA GLY A 146 12.16 -12.61 15.14
C GLY A 146 12.00 -13.02 13.66
N LYS A 147 12.40 -14.25 13.31
CA LYS A 147 12.30 -14.78 11.93
C LYS A 147 10.86 -14.89 11.42
N ARG A 148 9.89 -15.17 12.30
CA ARG A 148 8.47 -15.29 11.95
C ARG A 148 7.87 -13.96 11.51
N TRP A 149 8.41 -12.83 11.98
CA TRP A 149 7.99 -11.50 11.55
C TRP A 149 8.10 -11.32 10.04
N LYS A 150 9.21 -11.77 9.44
CA LYS A 150 9.40 -11.71 7.98
C LYS A 150 8.41 -12.61 7.26
N ALA A 151 8.07 -13.78 7.82
CA ALA A 151 7.08 -14.67 7.23
C ALA A 151 5.68 -14.03 7.24
N LEU A 152 5.27 -13.44 8.35
CA LEU A 152 4.00 -12.71 8.47
C LEU A 152 3.95 -11.53 7.48
N HIS A 153 5.00 -10.72 7.40
CA HIS A 153 5.03 -9.55 6.51
C HIS A 153 5.11 -9.94 5.02
N ARG A 154 5.38 -11.21 4.67
CA ARG A 154 5.23 -11.70 3.29
C ARG A 154 3.77 -11.88 2.87
N LEU A 155 2.81 -11.91 3.81
CA LEU A 155 1.38 -11.92 3.48
C LEU A 155 0.95 -10.68 2.70
N VAL A 156 1.75 -9.59 2.71
CA VAL A 156 1.50 -8.44 1.82
C VAL A 156 1.46 -8.82 0.34
N TYR A 157 2.17 -9.89 -0.06
CA TYR A 157 2.16 -10.40 -1.44
C TYR A 157 0.85 -11.11 -1.79
N LEU A 158 0.09 -11.55 -0.79
CA LEU A 158 -1.28 -12.04 -0.95
C LEU A 158 -2.29 -10.88 -0.81
N ALA A 159 -2.09 -9.96 0.13
CA ALA A 159 -2.97 -8.81 0.30
C ALA A 159 -3.03 -7.93 -0.95
N ALA A 160 -1.90 -7.65 -1.60
CA ALA A 160 -1.87 -6.78 -2.77
C ALA A 160 -2.77 -7.24 -3.94
N PRO A 161 -2.68 -8.50 -4.41
CA PRO A 161 -3.61 -8.98 -5.45
C PRO A 161 -5.06 -9.04 -4.95
N LEU A 162 -5.32 -9.37 -3.68
CA LEU A 162 -6.68 -9.32 -3.13
C LEU A 162 -7.27 -7.90 -3.15
N VAL A 163 -6.48 -6.87 -2.81
CA VAL A 163 -6.93 -5.47 -2.88
C VAL A 163 -7.24 -5.07 -4.32
N VAL A 164 -6.41 -5.47 -5.29
CA VAL A 164 -6.67 -5.20 -6.72
C VAL A 164 -7.96 -5.88 -7.18
N LEU A 165 -8.16 -7.15 -6.80
CA LEU A 165 -9.37 -7.91 -7.13
C LEU A 165 -10.63 -7.31 -6.49
N HIS A 166 -10.53 -6.90 -5.23
CA HIS A 166 -11.60 -6.16 -4.55
C HIS A 166 -11.94 -4.87 -5.29
N TYR A 167 -10.91 -4.08 -5.66
CA TYR A 167 -11.08 -2.83 -6.39
C TYR A 167 -11.71 -3.03 -7.78
N SER A 168 -11.32 -4.09 -8.50
CA SER A 168 -11.87 -4.39 -9.82
C SER A 168 -13.36 -4.67 -9.74
N TRP A 169 -13.76 -5.62 -8.89
CA TRP A 169 -15.16 -6.02 -8.76
C TRP A 169 -16.03 -4.90 -8.21
N ALA A 170 -15.53 -4.10 -7.26
CA ALA A 170 -16.27 -2.97 -6.69
C ALA A 170 -16.56 -1.85 -7.72
N ARG A 171 -15.68 -1.67 -8.71
CA ARG A 171 -15.88 -0.73 -9.83
C ARG A 171 -16.75 -1.29 -10.96
N LYS A 172 -17.35 -2.47 -10.77
CA LYS A 172 -18.01 -3.26 -11.82
C LYS A 172 -17.07 -3.56 -13.01
N GLY A 173 -15.76 -3.50 -12.78
CA GLY A 173 -14.73 -3.86 -13.75
C GLY A 173 -14.37 -5.34 -13.58
N ASP A 174 -14.77 -6.19 -14.51
CA ASP A 174 -14.30 -7.57 -14.54
C ASP A 174 -13.04 -7.63 -15.41
N ILE A 175 -11.86 -7.73 -14.77
CA ILE A 175 -10.58 -7.85 -15.48
C ILE A 175 -10.50 -9.15 -16.27
N PHE A 176 -11.11 -10.24 -15.76
CA PHE A 176 -11.04 -11.55 -16.40
C PHE A 176 -11.98 -11.65 -17.60
N ARG A 177 -13.11 -10.92 -17.55
CA ARG A 177 -14.09 -10.87 -18.65
C ARG A 177 -13.96 -9.64 -19.54
N LEU A 178 -13.04 -8.72 -19.23
CA LEU A 178 -12.81 -7.45 -19.95
C LEU A 178 -14.10 -6.63 -20.11
N GLN A 179 -14.87 -6.49 -19.02
CA GLN A 179 -16.15 -5.78 -19.01
C GLN A 179 -16.16 -4.66 -17.95
N GLY A 180 -16.77 -3.51 -18.26
CA GLY A 180 -16.90 -2.36 -17.35
C GLY A 180 -15.68 -1.42 -17.35
N ASP A 181 -15.48 -0.68 -16.25
CA ASP A 181 -14.33 0.22 -16.06
C ASP A 181 -13.06 -0.59 -15.70
N ILE A 182 -12.42 -1.17 -16.72
CA ILE A 182 -11.28 -2.09 -16.56
C ILE A 182 -9.90 -1.41 -16.57
N LEU A 183 -9.79 -0.18 -17.09
CA LEU A 183 -8.49 0.44 -17.33
C LEU A 183 -7.71 0.66 -16.03
N GLN A 184 -8.34 1.24 -15.02
CA GLN A 184 -7.68 1.48 -13.74
C GLN A 184 -7.36 0.18 -12.98
N PRO A 185 -8.31 -0.77 -12.81
CA PRO A 185 -8.00 -2.04 -12.17
C PRO A 185 -6.91 -2.84 -12.88
N LEU A 186 -6.92 -2.88 -14.21
CA LEU A 186 -5.90 -3.55 -15.01
C LEU A 186 -4.53 -2.90 -14.82
N ALA A 187 -4.45 -1.56 -14.86
CA ALA A 187 -3.20 -0.85 -14.63
C ALA A 187 -2.61 -1.16 -13.24
N PHE A 188 -3.42 -1.14 -12.18
CA PHE A 188 -2.96 -1.53 -10.85
C PHE A 188 -2.55 -3.01 -10.79
N GLY A 189 -3.31 -3.90 -11.45
CA GLY A 189 -2.98 -5.33 -11.54
C GLY A 189 -1.63 -5.57 -12.20
N VAL A 190 -1.36 -4.93 -13.35
CA VAL A 190 -0.07 -5.00 -14.05
C VAL A 190 1.05 -4.46 -13.18
N VAL A 191 0.87 -3.30 -12.57
CA VAL A 191 1.89 -2.71 -11.68
C VAL A 191 2.19 -3.62 -10.50
N VAL A 192 1.16 -4.13 -9.82
CA VAL A 192 1.34 -5.07 -8.70
C VAL A 192 2.03 -6.35 -9.17
N ALA A 193 1.62 -6.93 -10.30
CA ALA A 193 2.25 -8.12 -10.85
C ALA A 193 3.75 -7.89 -11.13
N LEU A 194 4.11 -6.79 -11.80
CA LEU A 194 5.50 -6.41 -12.05
C LEU A 194 6.28 -6.24 -10.74
N LEU A 195 5.71 -5.52 -9.77
CA LEU A 195 6.33 -5.32 -8.46
C LEU A 195 6.56 -6.63 -7.71
N LEU A 196 5.63 -7.58 -7.78
CA LEU A 196 5.76 -8.90 -7.16
C LEU A 196 6.78 -9.77 -7.90
N LEU A 197 6.84 -9.71 -9.23
CA LEU A 197 7.86 -10.42 -10.01
C LEU A 197 9.29 -10.01 -9.59
N THR A 198 9.52 -8.73 -9.27
CA THR A 198 10.84 -8.29 -8.75
C THR A 198 11.24 -8.94 -7.42
N ARG A 199 10.32 -9.62 -6.72
CA ARG A 199 10.60 -10.37 -5.49
C ARG A 199 11.14 -11.76 -5.72
N LEU A 200 11.05 -12.29 -6.94
CA LEU A 200 11.65 -13.57 -7.29
C LEU A 200 13.19 -13.46 -7.20
N PRO A 201 13.87 -14.36 -6.47
CA PRO A 201 15.31 -14.28 -6.25
C PRO A 201 16.13 -14.24 -7.55
N ALA A 202 15.66 -14.93 -8.59
CA ALA A 202 16.29 -14.94 -9.91
C ALA A 202 16.33 -13.53 -10.54
N LEU A 203 15.17 -12.87 -10.63
CA LEU A 203 15.03 -11.53 -11.22
C LEU A 203 15.78 -10.48 -10.41
N ARG A 204 15.73 -10.58 -9.07
CA ARG A 204 16.48 -9.67 -8.18
C ARG A 204 17.99 -9.78 -8.40
N ARG A 205 18.55 -11.00 -8.52
CA ARG A 205 19.98 -11.20 -8.78
C ARG A 205 20.40 -10.67 -10.14
N GLY A 206 19.58 -10.89 -11.17
CA GLY A 206 19.82 -10.36 -12.52
C GLY A 206 19.86 -8.83 -12.54
N ALA A 207 18.88 -8.17 -11.91
CA ALA A 207 18.80 -6.72 -11.82
C ALA A 207 20.01 -6.08 -11.13
N VAL A 208 20.49 -6.67 -10.02
CA VAL A 208 21.68 -6.17 -9.30
C VAL A 208 22.94 -6.34 -10.16
N ARG A 209 23.08 -7.46 -10.86
CA ARG A 209 24.21 -7.71 -11.78
C ARG A 209 24.23 -6.70 -12.93
N LEU A 210 23.08 -6.47 -13.58
CA LEU A 210 22.95 -5.53 -14.69
C LEU A 210 23.34 -4.11 -14.26
N ARG A 211 22.83 -3.66 -13.11
CA ARG A 211 23.20 -2.35 -12.55
C ARG A 211 24.70 -2.23 -12.32
N GLY A 212 25.32 -3.24 -11.71
CA GLY A 212 26.77 -3.25 -11.50
C GLY A 212 27.55 -3.18 -12.81
N HIS A 213 27.05 -3.84 -13.85
CA HIS A 213 27.64 -3.80 -15.19
C HIS A 213 27.54 -2.41 -15.83
N LEU A 214 26.36 -1.78 -15.77
CA LEU A 214 26.13 -0.42 -16.26
C LEU A 214 26.98 0.61 -15.50
N GLN A 215 27.07 0.49 -14.18
CA GLN A 215 27.90 1.38 -13.36
C GLN A 215 29.39 1.25 -13.70
N ARG A 216 29.88 0.06 -14.03
CA ARG A 216 31.27 -0.12 -14.49
C ARG A 216 31.50 0.47 -15.89
N ARG A 217 30.53 0.36 -16.79
CA ARG A 217 30.62 0.92 -18.16
C ARG A 217 30.51 2.45 -18.18
N LEU A 218 29.71 3.02 -17.29
CA LEU A 218 29.49 4.47 -17.17
C LEU A 218 30.43 5.14 -16.18
N ALA A 219 31.24 4.37 -15.44
CA ALA A 219 32.31 4.93 -14.64
C ALA A 219 33.28 5.62 -15.59
N PRO A 220 33.56 6.93 -15.43
CA PRO A 220 34.55 7.61 -16.25
C PRO A 220 35.88 6.86 -16.13
N VAL A 221 36.64 6.78 -17.23
CA VAL A 221 37.99 6.20 -17.34
C VAL A 221 39.02 7.03 -16.55
N ALA A 222 38.64 7.51 -15.36
CA ALA A 222 39.43 8.39 -14.53
C ALA A 222 40.17 7.58 -13.45
N ALA A 223 41.18 6.82 -13.86
CA ALA A 223 42.30 6.38 -13.01
C ALA A 223 43.42 5.72 -13.84
N SER A 224 43.85 6.35 -14.94
CA SER A 224 45.13 6.03 -15.59
C SER A 224 45.87 7.31 -15.97
N ARG A 225 46.26 8.07 -14.94
CA ARG A 225 47.36 9.05 -14.98
C ARG A 225 48.03 9.06 -13.62
#